data_AF-A0A6S6YY77-F1
#
_entry.id   AF-A0A6S6YY77-F1
#
_cell.length_a   1.000
_cell.length_b   1.000
_cell.length_c   1.000
_cell.angle_alpha   90.00
_cell.angle_beta   90.00
_cell.angle_gamma   90.00
#
_symmetry.space_group_name_H-M   'P 1'
#
loop_
_entity.id
_entity.type
_entity.pdbx_description
1 polymer ?
#
loop_
_entity_poly.entity_id
_entity_poly.type
_entity_poly.pdbx_seq_one_letter_code
_entity_poly.pdbx_strand_id
1 'polypeptide(L)'
;MTVMAAGAALAASAAAAEGAREYPFDWPRQPLHNALQQYSQLTGDSVLYDSAQTADQTAPALAGRYTARDALARLLAETDLQARYTAPRALMLMPRVRTPPAPAPQASQAARQQYYGRLQARVLAALCARPELHVGEYRVALRVPLDPAHAIRGAQAYATGRPDMGPRLQEALEGLPIGAPPAGFGLPATLLITPEAARRYGGCRR
;
A
#
# COMPACT_ATOMS: atom_id res chain seq x y z
N MET A 1 -38.55 48.00 -1.49
CA MET A 1 -39.20 46.89 -0.79
C MET A 1 -38.13 46.07 -0.07
N THR A 2 -37.94 46.39 1.21
CA THR A 2 -37.75 45.52 2.39
C THR A 2 -37.81 44.00 2.09
N VAL A 3 -36.94 43.10 2.62
CA VAL A 3 -36.93 42.59 4.02
C VAL A 3 -35.72 41.65 4.29
N MET A 4 -35.17 41.79 5.51
CA MET A 4 -34.51 40.87 6.48
C MET A 4 -33.36 39.91 6.10
N ALA A 5 -32.18 40.25 6.65
CA ALA A 5 -31.45 39.57 7.73
C ALA A 5 -31.58 38.04 7.93
N ALA A 6 -30.44 37.35 7.92
CA ALA A 6 -30.19 36.18 8.76
C ALA A 6 -28.72 36.16 9.19
N GLY A 7 -28.46 36.66 10.41
CA GLY A 7 -27.23 36.39 11.14
C GLY A 7 -27.34 34.99 11.75
N ALA A 8 -26.42 34.10 11.40
CA ALA A 8 -26.18 32.86 12.13
C ALA A 8 -24.82 32.97 12.79
N ALA A 9 -24.84 33.20 14.10
CA ALA A 9 -23.67 33.13 14.95
C ALA A 9 -23.11 31.70 14.92
N LEU A 10 -21.91 31.51 14.35
CA LEU A 10 -21.10 30.33 14.65
C LEU A 10 -20.42 30.55 16.01
N ALA A 11 -21.17 30.30 17.07
CA ALA A 11 -20.61 30.06 18.40
C ALA A 11 -20.61 28.54 18.67
N ALA A 12 -19.55 28.11 19.34
CA ALA A 12 -19.34 26.79 19.94
C ALA A 12 -18.92 25.65 18.99
N SER A 13 -17.60 25.49 18.87
CA SER A 13 -16.99 24.23 19.29
C SER A 13 -15.57 24.44 19.80
N ALA A 14 -15.43 25.25 20.85
CA ALA A 14 -14.30 25.13 21.78
C ALA A 14 -14.58 23.93 22.70
N ALA A 15 -14.59 22.73 22.11
CA ALA A 15 -14.69 21.48 22.87
C ALA A 15 -13.32 21.22 23.51
N ALA A 16 -13.19 21.69 24.76
CA ALA A 16 -12.24 21.24 25.76
C ALA A 16 -10.75 21.30 25.39
N ALA A 17 -10.22 22.51 25.24
CA ALA A 17 -8.84 22.79 25.65
C ALA A 17 -8.82 23.16 27.14
N GLU A 18 -9.46 22.35 27.98
CA GLU A 18 -9.23 22.38 29.42
C GLU A 18 -7.85 21.77 29.64
N GLY A 19 -6.92 22.56 30.19
CA GLY A 19 -5.53 22.17 30.38
C GLY A 19 -5.42 20.81 31.06
N ALA A 20 -5.20 19.77 30.27
CA ALA A 20 -5.03 18.42 30.78
C ALA A 20 -3.79 18.44 31.68
N ARG A 21 -3.99 18.12 32.97
CA ARG A 21 -2.90 18.10 33.96
C ARG A 21 -1.75 17.26 33.41
N GLU A 22 -0.56 17.87 33.37
CA GLU A 22 0.67 17.18 33.01
C GLU A 22 1.32 16.57 34.25
N TYR A 23 1.87 15.38 34.07
CA TYR A 23 2.58 14.64 35.10
C TYR A 23 4.05 14.48 34.68
N PRO A 24 5.00 14.60 35.63
CA PRO A 24 6.39 14.29 35.35
C PRO A 24 6.60 12.77 35.29
N PHE A 25 7.28 12.31 34.25
CA PHE A 25 7.71 10.92 34.08
C PHE A 25 9.23 10.87 33.93
N ASP A 26 9.85 9.93 34.62
CA ASP A 26 11.26 9.55 34.47
C ASP A 26 11.37 8.05 34.75
N TRP A 27 10.86 7.25 33.83
CA TRP A 27 10.77 5.80 33.98
C TRP A 27 11.70 5.09 33.00
N PRO A 28 12.57 4.19 33.46
CA PRO A 28 13.34 3.33 32.57
C PRO A 28 12.43 2.33 31.88
N ARG A 29 12.96 1.66 30.83
CA ARG A 29 12.29 0.53 30.20
C ARG A 29 12.02 -0.54 31.26
N GLN A 30 10.75 -0.95 31.39
CA GLN A 30 10.32 -1.85 32.47
C GLN A 30 9.14 -2.73 32.02
N PRO A 31 8.81 -3.82 32.74
CA PRO A 31 7.62 -4.63 32.45
C PRO A 31 6.36 -3.76 32.39
N LEU A 32 5.53 -3.96 31.36
CA LEU A 32 4.36 -3.12 31.10
C LEU A 32 3.41 -3.08 32.30
N HIS A 33 3.21 -4.22 32.95
CA HIS A 33 2.40 -4.33 34.17
C HIS A 33 2.83 -3.32 35.25
N ASN A 34 4.13 -3.22 35.52
CA ASN A 34 4.68 -2.31 36.53
C ASN A 34 4.48 -0.85 36.14
N ALA A 35 4.68 -0.52 34.86
CA ALA A 35 4.45 0.84 34.35
C ALA A 35 2.98 1.26 34.47
N LEU A 36 2.03 0.35 34.18
CA LEU A 36 0.60 0.63 34.28
C LEU A 36 0.12 0.81 35.72
N GLN A 37 0.68 0.05 36.67
CA GLN A 37 0.42 0.24 38.10
C GLN A 37 0.90 1.63 38.57
N GLN A 38 2.14 2.00 38.24
CA GLN A 38 2.69 3.32 38.57
C GLN A 38 1.91 4.46 37.89
N TYR A 39 1.49 4.25 36.64
CA TYR A 39 0.64 5.19 35.90
C TYR A 39 -0.70 5.42 36.60
N SER A 40 -1.37 4.34 37.02
CA SER A 40 -2.67 4.43 37.69
C SER A 40 -2.57 5.14 39.04
N GLN A 41 -1.47 4.91 39.78
CA GLN A 41 -1.20 5.61 41.04
C GLN A 41 -0.89 7.10 40.83
N LEU A 42 -0.11 7.45 39.82
CA LEU A 42 0.30 8.84 39.55
C LEU A 42 -0.85 9.67 38.98
N THR A 43 -1.58 9.12 38.00
CA THR A 43 -2.63 9.85 37.29
C THR A 43 -3.97 9.77 37.98
N GLY A 44 -4.24 8.71 38.75
CA GLY A 44 -5.54 8.36 39.32
C GLY A 44 -6.51 7.73 38.31
N ASP A 45 -6.03 7.35 37.13
CA ASP A 45 -6.82 6.63 36.14
C ASP A 45 -6.89 5.13 36.47
N SER A 46 -8.06 4.53 36.26
CA SER A 46 -8.26 3.09 36.39
C SER A 46 -8.02 2.40 35.05
N VAL A 47 -6.96 1.58 34.94
CA VAL A 47 -6.65 0.82 33.73
C VAL A 47 -7.00 -0.66 33.93
N LEU A 48 -7.96 -1.15 33.16
CA LEU A 48 -8.38 -2.54 33.13
C LEU A 48 -7.66 -3.27 31.99
N TYR A 49 -7.09 -4.44 32.29
CA TYR A 49 -6.43 -5.30 31.32
C TYR A 49 -6.44 -6.75 31.80
N ASP A 50 -6.29 -7.68 30.87
CA ASP A 50 -6.03 -9.09 31.16
C ASP A 50 -4.52 -9.27 31.40
N SER A 51 -4.14 -9.97 32.47
CA SER A 51 -2.73 -10.22 32.80
C SER A 51 -2.02 -10.98 31.69
N ALA A 52 -2.71 -11.89 30.99
CA ALA A 52 -2.17 -12.63 29.86
C ALA A 52 -1.77 -11.71 28.69
N GLN A 53 -2.44 -10.56 28.53
CA GLN A 53 -2.13 -9.60 27.46
C GLN A 53 -0.89 -8.75 27.79
N THR A 54 -0.51 -8.66 29.06
CA THR A 54 0.60 -7.81 29.53
C THR A 54 1.84 -8.57 29.98
N ALA A 55 1.76 -9.91 30.11
CA ALA A 55 2.79 -10.75 30.74
C ALA A 55 4.17 -10.64 30.07
N ASP A 56 4.20 -10.59 28.74
CA ASP A 56 5.44 -10.53 27.95
C ASP A 56 5.69 -9.15 27.32
N GLN A 57 4.88 -8.15 27.68
CA GLN A 57 4.99 -6.81 27.11
C GLN A 57 5.93 -5.93 27.94
N THR A 58 6.76 -5.16 27.24
CA THR A 58 7.69 -4.22 27.85
C THR A 58 7.28 -2.80 27.50
N ALA A 59 7.13 -1.93 28.51
CA ALA A 59 6.93 -0.51 28.29
C ALA A 59 8.27 0.15 27.93
N PRO A 60 8.32 1.04 26.92
CA PRO A 60 9.51 1.82 26.62
C PRO A 60 9.86 2.79 27.76
N ALA A 61 11.10 3.29 27.75
CA ALA A 61 11.47 4.36 28.67
C ALA A 61 10.64 5.62 28.39
N LEU A 62 10.17 6.28 29.44
CA LEU A 62 9.32 7.46 29.36
C LEU A 62 9.91 8.57 30.23
N ALA A 63 10.43 9.61 29.59
CA ALA A 63 10.96 10.80 30.26
C ALA A 63 10.31 12.07 29.71
N GLY A 64 9.94 12.99 30.60
CA GLY A 64 9.35 14.29 30.26
C GLY A 64 8.04 14.58 30.99
N ARG A 65 7.34 15.63 30.57
CA ARG A 65 6.01 15.98 31.08
C ARG A 65 4.96 15.66 30.04
N TYR A 66 3.97 14.86 30.42
CA TYR A 66 2.92 14.44 29.52
C TYR A 66 1.57 14.47 30.22
N THR A 67 0.52 14.66 29.43
CA THR A 67 -0.85 14.40 29.91
C THR A 67 -1.00 12.89 30.18
N ALA A 68 -1.97 12.51 31.02
CA ALA A 68 -2.26 11.11 31.30
C ALA A 68 -2.47 10.30 30.00
N ARG A 69 -3.26 10.86 29.06
CA ARG A 69 -3.52 10.27 27.75
C ARG A 69 -2.26 10.07 26.91
N ASP A 70 -1.40 11.09 26.82
CA ASP A 70 -0.19 11.04 26.01
C ASP A 70 0.85 10.10 26.62
N ALA A 71 0.98 10.10 27.95
CA ALA A 71 1.83 9.17 28.66
C ALA A 71 1.41 7.72 28.38
N LEU A 72 0.12 7.41 28.51
CA LEU A 72 -0.40 6.07 28.23
C LEU A 72 -0.17 5.65 26.77
N ALA A 73 -0.39 6.55 25.82
CA ALA A 73 -0.11 6.28 24.41
C ALA A 73 1.36 5.93 24.16
N ARG A 74 2.29 6.60 24.86
CA ARG A 74 3.74 6.33 24.79
C ARG A 74 4.13 5.02 25.45
N LEU A 75 3.55 4.70 26.62
CA LEU A 75 3.77 3.41 27.29
C LEU A 75 3.33 2.21 26.44
N LEU A 76 2.33 2.41 25.57
CA LEU A 76 1.77 1.39 24.67
C LEU A 76 2.31 1.49 23.23
N ALA A 77 3.32 2.33 22.97
CA ALA A 77 3.79 2.59 21.60
C ALA A 77 4.51 1.40 20.98
N GLU A 78 5.26 0.65 21.79
CA GLU A 78 6.00 -0.55 21.38
C GLU A 78 5.22 -1.85 21.64
N THR A 79 3.95 -1.75 22.01
CA THR A 79 3.10 -2.92 22.31
C THR A 79 2.01 -3.07 21.26
N ASP A 80 1.50 -4.29 21.10
CA ASP A 80 0.31 -4.56 20.29
C ASP A 80 -0.99 -4.27 21.05
N LEU A 81 -0.94 -3.34 22.01
CA LEU A 81 -2.08 -2.91 22.81
C LEU A 81 -2.45 -1.47 22.49
N GLN A 82 -3.72 -1.16 22.70
CA GLN A 82 -4.27 0.18 22.65
C GLN A 82 -5.19 0.40 23.83
N ALA A 83 -5.20 1.63 24.35
CA ALA A 83 -6.12 2.03 25.41
C ALA A 83 -7.42 2.56 24.82
N ARG A 84 -8.54 2.10 25.37
CA ARG A 84 -9.88 2.61 25.06
C ARG A 84 -10.51 3.16 26.33
N TYR A 85 -10.87 4.44 26.33
CA TYR A 85 -11.62 5.04 27.45
C TYR A 85 -13.04 4.47 27.48
N THR A 86 -13.44 3.95 28.64
CA THR A 86 -14.80 3.47 28.94
C THR A 86 -15.56 4.48 29.83
N ALA A 87 -14.83 5.34 30.55
CA ALA A 87 -15.34 6.49 31.29
C ALA A 87 -14.26 7.58 31.36
N PRO A 88 -14.52 8.79 31.88
CA PRO A 88 -13.53 9.89 31.91
C PRO A 88 -12.18 9.54 32.55
N ARG A 89 -12.15 8.59 33.50
CA ARG A 89 -10.93 8.12 34.19
C ARG A 89 -10.84 6.59 34.24
N ALA A 90 -11.56 5.91 33.36
CA ALA A 90 -11.54 4.45 33.26
C ALA A 90 -11.18 4.05 31.83
N LEU A 91 -10.18 3.20 31.70
CA LEU A 91 -9.65 2.72 30.43
C LEU A 91 -9.60 1.20 30.42
N MET A 92 -9.75 0.62 29.24
CA MET A 92 -9.52 -0.81 28.99
C MET A 92 -8.42 -0.96 27.94
N LEU A 93 -7.45 -1.82 28.19
CA LEU A 93 -6.47 -2.23 27.18
C LEU A 93 -7.05 -3.32 26.31
N MET A 94 -6.87 -3.18 25.01
CA MET A 94 -7.32 -4.14 24.01
C MET A 94 -6.21 -4.36 22.97
N PRO A 95 -6.19 -5.51 22.28
CA PRO A 95 -5.32 -5.69 21.13
C PRO A 95 -5.50 -4.60 20.09
N ARG A 96 -4.39 -4.06 19.61
CA ARG A 96 -4.36 -3.05 18.56
C ARG A 96 -4.66 -3.72 17.23
N VAL A 97 -5.87 -3.49 16.71
CA VAL A 97 -6.20 -3.88 15.34
C VAL A 97 -5.51 -2.89 14.39
N ARG A 98 -4.38 -3.29 13.82
CA ARG A 98 -3.79 -2.53 12.70
C ARG A 98 -4.69 -2.72 11.49
N THR A 99 -5.43 -1.67 11.12
CA THR A 99 -6.13 -1.67 9.83
C THR A 99 -5.06 -1.58 8.75
N PRO A 100 -4.95 -2.55 7.83
CA PRO A 100 -4.02 -2.44 6.71
C PRO A 100 -4.32 -1.16 5.92
N PRO A 101 -3.31 -0.47 5.37
CA PRO A 101 -3.56 0.63 4.46
C PRO A 101 -4.52 0.16 3.36
N ALA A 102 -5.52 0.98 3.05
CA ALA A 102 -6.53 0.64 2.06
C ALA A 102 -5.86 0.21 0.75
N PRO A 103 -6.31 -0.90 0.12
CA PRO A 103 -5.74 -1.31 -1.16
C PRO A 103 -5.90 -0.18 -2.18
N ALA A 104 -4.83 0.06 -2.95
CA ALA A 104 -4.83 1.09 -3.98
C ALA A 104 -6.04 0.91 -4.93
N PRO A 105 -6.63 2.02 -5.43
CA PRO A 105 -7.75 1.95 -6.35
C PRO A 105 -7.39 1.06 -7.55
N GLN A 106 -8.16 -0.01 -7.74
CA GLN A 106 -7.92 -0.95 -8.82
C GLN A 106 -8.33 -0.32 -10.15
N ALA A 107 -7.49 -0.43 -11.18
CA ALA A 107 -7.86 -0.06 -12.54
C ALA A 107 -9.19 -0.73 -12.94
N SER A 108 -10.08 0.03 -13.60
CA SER A 108 -11.31 -0.52 -14.17
C SER A 108 -11.00 -1.61 -15.20
N GLN A 109 -11.92 -2.55 -15.41
CA GLN A 109 -11.72 -3.62 -16.41
C GLN A 109 -11.48 -3.04 -17.82
N ALA A 110 -12.21 -1.98 -18.19
CA ALA A 110 -12.03 -1.29 -19.46
C ALA A 110 -10.63 -0.67 -19.61
N ALA A 111 -10.11 0.00 -18.56
CA ALA A 111 -8.77 0.58 -18.59
C ALA A 111 -7.68 -0.50 -18.72
N ARG A 112 -7.85 -1.65 -18.04
CA ARG A 112 -6.94 -2.79 -18.18
C ARG A 112 -6.96 -3.36 -19.60
N GLN A 113 -8.14 -3.59 -20.17
CA GLN A 113 -8.30 -4.12 -21.53
C GLN A 113 -7.68 -3.19 -22.58
N GLN A 114 -7.93 -1.88 -22.47
CA GLN A 114 -7.35 -0.89 -23.38
C GLN A 114 -5.82 -0.86 -23.28
N TYR A 115 -5.27 -0.96 -22.07
CA TYR A 115 -3.84 -1.01 -21.86
C TYR A 115 -3.21 -2.30 -22.43
N TYR A 116 -3.81 -3.47 -22.18
CA TYR A 116 -3.36 -4.74 -22.78
C TYR A 116 -3.39 -4.70 -24.30
N GLY A 117 -4.44 -4.14 -24.91
CA GLY A 117 -4.54 -3.98 -26.35
C GLY A 117 -3.42 -3.11 -26.93
N ARG A 118 -3.11 -1.99 -26.26
CA ARG A 118 -1.99 -1.11 -26.65
C ARG A 118 -0.64 -1.82 -26.51
N LEU A 119 -0.40 -2.47 -25.38
CA LEU A 119 0.82 -3.22 -25.11
C LEU A 119 1.03 -4.30 -26.18
N GLN A 120 0.01 -5.11 -26.45
CA GLN A 120 0.06 -6.17 -27.46
C GLN A 120 0.32 -5.61 -28.87
N ALA A 121 -0.39 -4.55 -29.27
CA ALA A 121 -0.22 -3.95 -30.59
C ALA A 121 1.20 -3.39 -30.81
N ARG A 122 1.77 -2.72 -29.80
CA ARG A 122 3.13 -2.16 -29.88
C ARG A 122 4.20 -3.23 -29.91
N VAL A 123 4.08 -4.26 -29.06
CA VAL A 123 4.97 -5.42 -29.06
C VAL A 123 4.92 -6.12 -30.41
N LEU A 124 3.73 -6.41 -30.94
CA LEU A 124 3.57 -7.05 -32.24
C LEU A 124 4.18 -6.20 -33.37
N ALA A 125 3.91 -4.89 -33.39
CA ALA A 125 4.48 -3.99 -34.38
C ALA A 125 6.02 -3.97 -34.36
N ALA A 126 6.63 -3.93 -33.17
CA ALA A 126 8.09 -3.96 -33.01
C ALA A 126 8.70 -5.27 -33.50
N LEU A 127 8.06 -6.40 -33.18
CA LEU A 127 8.51 -7.71 -33.64
C LEU A 127 8.32 -7.87 -35.16
N CYS A 128 7.24 -7.33 -35.72
CA CYS A 128 6.96 -7.40 -37.15
C CYS A 128 7.79 -6.49 -38.03
N ALA A 129 8.44 -5.47 -37.45
CA ALA A 129 9.44 -4.68 -38.14
C ALA A 129 10.73 -5.47 -38.45
N ARG A 130 10.88 -6.69 -37.91
CA ARG A 130 12.04 -7.57 -38.07
C ARG A 130 11.63 -8.90 -38.71
N PRO A 131 11.67 -9.01 -40.05
CA PRO A 131 11.25 -10.23 -40.77
C PRO A 131 12.01 -11.49 -40.32
N GLU A 132 13.26 -11.34 -39.86
CA GLU A 132 14.14 -12.44 -39.47
C GLU A 132 13.62 -13.20 -38.25
N LEU A 133 12.72 -12.58 -37.47
CA LEU A 133 12.13 -13.20 -36.29
C LEU A 133 11.04 -14.21 -36.63
N HIS A 134 10.50 -14.22 -37.87
CA HIS A 134 9.45 -15.16 -38.30
C HIS A 134 8.29 -15.29 -37.29
N VAL A 135 7.91 -14.18 -36.66
CA VAL A 135 6.92 -14.15 -35.58
C VAL A 135 5.56 -14.61 -36.11
N GLY A 136 4.94 -15.57 -35.43
CA GLY A 136 3.70 -16.20 -35.86
C GLY A 136 3.87 -17.56 -36.52
N GLU A 137 5.09 -18.02 -36.80
CA GLU A 137 5.34 -19.42 -37.21
C GLU A 137 5.54 -20.36 -36.01
N TYR A 138 5.80 -19.80 -34.84
CA TYR A 138 5.98 -20.52 -33.58
C TYR A 138 5.29 -19.78 -32.44
N ARG A 139 5.11 -20.47 -31.30
CA ARG A 139 4.52 -19.89 -30.09
C ARG A 139 5.59 -19.16 -29.27
N VAL A 140 5.27 -17.97 -28.81
CA VAL A 140 6.17 -17.14 -27.99
C VAL A 140 5.44 -16.70 -26.73
N ALA A 141 5.99 -17.07 -25.57
CA ALA A 141 5.61 -16.49 -24.29
C ALA A 141 6.58 -15.36 -23.95
N LEU A 142 6.06 -14.17 -23.69
CA LEU A 142 6.80 -12.97 -23.33
C LEU A 142 6.44 -12.54 -21.92
N ARG A 143 7.44 -12.26 -21.10
CA ARG A 143 7.30 -11.54 -19.83
C ARG A 143 7.87 -10.14 -20.02
N VAL A 144 7.03 -9.14 -19.81
CA VAL A 144 7.29 -7.74 -20.16
C VAL A 144 7.31 -6.88 -18.90
N PRO A 145 8.47 -6.77 -18.23
CA PRO A 145 8.71 -5.72 -17.25
C PRO A 145 8.81 -4.35 -17.93
N LEU A 146 8.45 -3.30 -17.19
CA LEU A 146 8.59 -1.91 -17.62
C LEU A 146 9.48 -1.16 -16.63
N ASP A 147 10.31 -0.26 -17.14
CA ASP A 147 11.10 0.66 -16.34
C ASP A 147 10.27 1.89 -15.88
N PRO A 148 10.83 2.80 -15.07
CA PRO A 148 10.13 4.02 -14.63
C PRO A 148 9.73 4.98 -15.76
N ALA A 149 10.35 4.87 -16.95
CA ALA A 149 9.96 5.62 -18.15
C ALA A 149 8.82 4.92 -18.92
N HIS A 150 8.34 3.78 -18.42
CA HIS A 150 7.32 2.94 -19.04
C HIS A 150 7.76 2.36 -20.39
N ALA A 151 9.05 2.06 -20.50
CA ALA A 151 9.64 1.32 -21.61
C ALA A 151 9.96 -0.12 -21.19
N ILE A 152 9.91 -1.05 -22.14
CA ILE A 152 10.29 -2.45 -21.91
C ILE A 152 11.79 -2.52 -21.66
N ARG A 153 12.20 -3.12 -20.54
CA ARG A 153 13.60 -3.33 -20.16
C ARG A 153 13.81 -4.69 -19.54
N GLY A 154 14.67 -5.52 -20.12
CA GLY A 154 14.91 -6.87 -19.62
C GLY A 154 13.71 -7.80 -19.84
N ALA A 155 13.10 -7.73 -21.03
CA ALA A 155 12.07 -8.69 -21.43
C ALA A 155 12.60 -10.12 -21.38
N GLN A 156 11.76 -11.08 -20.98
CA GLN A 156 12.06 -12.50 -21.16
C GLN A 156 11.17 -13.07 -22.26
N ALA A 157 11.79 -13.75 -23.21
CA ALA A 157 11.10 -14.39 -24.32
C ALA A 157 11.42 -15.88 -24.39
N TYR A 158 10.37 -16.70 -24.48
CA TYR A 158 10.45 -18.14 -24.60
C TYR A 158 9.73 -18.58 -25.88
N ALA A 159 10.50 -19.01 -26.87
CA ALA A 159 10.01 -19.49 -28.16
C ALA A 159 9.98 -21.03 -28.19
N THR A 160 8.79 -21.60 -28.31
CA THR A 160 8.61 -23.06 -28.33
C THR A 160 9.16 -23.65 -29.63
N GLY A 161 10.06 -24.61 -29.54
CA GLY A 161 10.69 -25.27 -30.69
C GLY A 161 11.78 -24.44 -31.39
N ARG A 162 12.05 -23.21 -30.93
CA ARG A 162 13.04 -22.28 -31.49
C ARG A 162 13.78 -21.50 -30.38
N PRO A 163 14.52 -22.17 -29.48
CA PRO A 163 15.14 -21.50 -28.33
C PRO A 163 16.17 -20.43 -28.73
N ASP A 164 16.75 -20.55 -29.93
CA ASP A 164 17.65 -19.59 -30.57
C ASP A 164 16.99 -18.22 -30.81
N MET A 165 15.67 -18.16 -30.94
CA MET A 165 14.94 -16.92 -31.17
C MET A 165 14.73 -16.10 -29.90
N GLY A 166 14.80 -16.72 -28.72
CA GLY A 166 14.57 -16.05 -27.43
C GLY A 166 15.39 -14.75 -27.28
N PRO A 167 16.73 -14.80 -27.37
CA PRO A 167 17.56 -13.60 -27.26
C PRO A 167 17.27 -12.53 -28.32
N ARG A 168 16.99 -12.93 -29.56
CA ARG A 168 16.67 -11.99 -30.66
C ARG A 168 15.34 -11.26 -30.43
N LEU A 169 14.36 -11.95 -29.87
CA LEU A 169 13.08 -11.37 -29.46
C LEU A 169 13.27 -10.38 -28.30
N GLN A 170 14.14 -10.69 -27.34
CA GLN A 170 14.43 -9.82 -26.21
C GLN A 170 15.11 -8.52 -26.67
N GLU A 171 16.12 -8.63 -27.52
CA GLU A 171 16.80 -7.49 -28.14
C GLU A 171 15.85 -6.62 -28.98
N ALA A 172 14.84 -7.23 -29.61
CA ALA A 172 13.85 -6.50 -30.39
C ALA A 172 12.88 -5.66 -29.56
N LEU A 173 12.71 -6.01 -28.29
CA LEU A 173 11.77 -5.34 -27.38
C LEU A 173 12.47 -4.36 -26.45
N GLU A 174 13.79 -4.40 -26.33
CA GLU A 174 14.54 -3.56 -25.42
C GLU A 174 14.36 -2.07 -25.76
N GLY A 175 14.02 -1.27 -24.75
CA GLY A 175 13.78 0.17 -24.88
C GLY A 175 12.44 0.54 -25.54
N LEU A 176 11.58 -0.43 -25.88
CA LEU A 176 10.29 -0.14 -26.53
C LEU A 176 9.35 0.63 -25.59
N PRO A 177 8.97 1.88 -25.89
CA PRO A 177 8.06 2.63 -25.02
C PRO A 177 6.64 2.07 -25.14
N ILE A 178 5.97 1.82 -24.01
CA ILE A 178 4.57 1.36 -23.94
C ILE A 178 3.65 2.47 -23.41
N GLY A 179 4.16 3.30 -22.51
CA GLY A 179 3.42 4.35 -21.82
C GLY A 179 2.86 3.89 -20.47
N ALA A 180 2.37 4.84 -19.68
CA ALA A 180 2.01 4.59 -18.28
C ALA A 180 0.87 3.55 -18.13
N PRO A 181 1.05 2.50 -17.30
CA PRO A 181 -0.02 1.59 -16.95
C PRO A 181 -1.04 2.27 -16.02
N PRO A 182 -2.31 1.84 -16.04
CA PRO A 182 -3.29 2.32 -15.07
C PRO A 182 -2.93 1.85 -13.65
N ALA A 183 -3.38 2.58 -12.63
CA ALA A 183 -3.09 2.25 -11.23
C ALA A 183 -3.56 0.83 -10.87
N GLY A 184 -2.70 0.05 -10.20
CA GLY A 184 -3.00 -1.34 -9.84
C GLY A 184 -2.96 -2.32 -11.02
N PHE A 185 -2.36 -1.95 -12.15
CA PHE A 185 -2.05 -2.91 -13.22
C PHE A 185 -0.92 -3.85 -12.75
N GLY A 186 -1.21 -5.15 -12.69
CA GLY A 186 -0.26 -6.17 -12.25
C GLY A 186 0.89 -6.34 -13.25
N LEU A 187 2.03 -5.71 -12.96
CA LEU A 187 3.30 -5.93 -13.67
C LEU A 187 4.10 -7.06 -13.01
N PRO A 188 4.97 -7.77 -13.76
CA PRO A 188 5.19 -7.66 -15.20
C PRO A 188 4.04 -8.29 -16.00
N ALA A 189 3.76 -7.74 -17.18
CA ALA A 189 2.71 -8.28 -18.04
C ALA A 189 3.19 -9.55 -18.75
N THR A 190 2.33 -10.56 -18.86
CA THR A 190 2.59 -11.76 -19.65
C THR A 190 1.78 -11.71 -20.94
N LEU A 191 2.47 -11.88 -22.07
CA LEU A 191 1.86 -11.97 -23.39
C LEU A 191 2.15 -13.33 -24.01
N LEU A 192 1.17 -13.90 -24.68
CA LEU A 192 1.33 -15.11 -25.47
C LEU A 192 1.01 -14.78 -26.92
N ILE A 193 1.98 -14.98 -27.79
CA ILE A 193 1.81 -14.87 -29.24
C ILE A 193 1.69 -16.30 -29.77
N THR A 194 0.53 -16.62 -30.35
CA THR A 194 0.32 -17.90 -31.03
C THR A 194 0.22 -17.71 -32.54
N PRO A 195 0.54 -18.75 -33.33
CA PRO A 195 0.35 -18.71 -34.78
C PRO A 195 -1.08 -18.37 -35.21
N GLU A 196 -2.11 -18.83 -34.48
CA GLU A 196 -3.49 -18.49 -34.84
C GLU A 196 -3.81 -17.01 -34.58
N ALA A 197 -3.33 -16.46 -33.47
CA ALA A 197 -3.51 -15.04 -33.15
C ALA A 197 -2.76 -14.15 -34.14
N ALA A 198 -1.54 -14.53 -34.53
CA ALA A 198 -0.81 -13.87 -35.60
C ALA A 198 -1.61 -13.93 -36.91
N ARG A 199 -2.11 -15.08 -37.36
CA ARG A 199 -2.91 -15.14 -38.60
C ARG A 199 -4.19 -14.31 -38.56
N ARG A 200 -4.86 -14.22 -37.39
CA ARG A 200 -6.18 -13.59 -37.23
C ARG A 200 -6.15 -12.07 -37.06
N TYR A 201 -5.12 -11.54 -36.41
CA TYR A 201 -4.99 -10.12 -36.08
C TYR A 201 -3.95 -9.38 -36.91
N GLY A 202 -3.60 -9.93 -38.09
CA GLY A 202 -2.63 -9.31 -38.98
C GLY A 202 -1.20 -9.42 -38.46
N GLY A 203 -0.78 -10.65 -38.19
CA GLY A 203 0.62 -11.02 -38.03
C GLY A 203 1.41 -10.48 -39.21
N CYS A 204 2.71 -10.31 -38.99
CA CYS A 204 3.59 -9.49 -39.81
C CYS A 204 3.25 -9.65 -41.29
N ARG A 205 2.72 -8.57 -41.89
CA ARG A 205 2.37 -8.57 -43.31
C ARG A 205 3.63 -8.94 -44.08
N ARG A 206 3.59 -10.07 -44.79
CA ARG A 206 4.64 -10.49 -45.71
C ARG A 206 4.74 -9.50 -46.86
#